data_AF-A0A7W4E8I1-F1
#
_entry.id   AF-A0A7W4E8I1-F1
#
_cell.length_a   1.000
_cell.length_b   1.000
_cell.length_c   1.000
_cell.angle_alpha   90.00
_cell.angle_beta   90.00
_cell.angle_gamma   90.00
#
_symmetry.space_group_name_H-M   'P 1'
#
loop_
_entity.id
_entity.type
_entity.pdbx_description
1 polymer ?
#
loop_
_entity_poly.entity_id
_entity_poly.type
_entity_poly.pdbx_seq_one_letter_code
_entity_poly.pdbx_strand_id
1 'polypeptide(L)'
;MTDTRITRPRRIFVEYIGTVGKSTFTHLKANLVGKGEGKMDLTTLYRMIEIFKSQGLIHEVKYQNERIVFLVTDDFNPNRDSVEISICENCGNIETIYEPLPPNFTARSIENRLKSCDKCVIL
;
A
#
# COMPACT_ATOMS: atom_id res chain seq x y z
N MET A 1 -14.81 -17.97 15.88
CA MET A 1 -14.58 -17.33 14.56
C MET A 1 -15.50 -16.12 14.50
N THR A 2 -14.95 -14.90 14.52
CA THR A 2 -15.74 -13.68 14.38
C THR A 2 -16.14 -13.54 12.91
N ASP A 3 -17.42 -13.80 12.65
CA ASP A 3 -18.02 -13.65 11.32
C ASP A 3 -17.98 -12.18 10.92
N THR A 4 -16.93 -11.82 10.19
CA THR A 4 -16.60 -10.43 9.93
C THR A 4 -17.39 -10.02 8.70
N ARG A 5 -18.62 -9.53 8.92
CA ARG A 5 -19.53 -9.09 7.84
C ARG A 5 -18.76 -8.22 6.83
N ILE A 6 -18.79 -8.64 5.56
CA ILE A 6 -18.17 -7.88 4.46
C ILE A 6 -19.00 -6.62 4.27
N THR A 7 -18.48 -5.50 4.79
CA THR A 7 -19.09 -4.18 4.61
C THR A 7 -18.70 -3.61 3.25
N ARG A 8 -19.51 -2.70 2.72
CA ARG A 8 -19.21 -2.02 1.44
C ARG A 8 -17.84 -1.34 1.44
N PRO A 9 -17.41 -0.60 2.49
CA PRO A 9 -16.07 -0.01 2.52
C PRO A 9 -14.94 -1.03 2.50
N ARG A 10 -15.10 -2.17 3.19
CA ARG A 10 -14.13 -3.27 3.13
C ARG A 10 -13.99 -3.81 1.72
N ARG A 11 -15.11 -4.05 1.04
CA ARG A 11 -15.11 -4.53 -0.36
C ARG A 11 -14.39 -3.55 -1.28
N ILE A 12 -14.75 -2.27 -1.24
CA ILE A 12 -14.13 -1.22 -2.07
C ILE A 12 -12.62 -1.14 -1.81
N PHE A 13 -12.20 -1.18 -0.54
CA PHE A 13 -10.79 -1.12 -0.19
C PHE A 13 -10.02 -2.33 -0.73
N VAL A 14 -10.56 -3.54 -0.54
CA VAL A 14 -9.97 -4.81 -1.03
C VAL A 14 -9.88 -4.83 -2.55
N GLU A 15 -10.94 -4.45 -3.25
CA GLU A 15 -10.96 -4.42 -4.71
C GLU A 15 -9.90 -3.47 -5.26
N TYR A 16 -9.78 -2.26 -4.68
CA TYR A 16 -8.77 -1.30 -5.11
C TYR A 16 -7.35 -1.78 -4.81
N ILE A 17 -7.05 -2.12 -3.54
CA ILE A 17 -5.69 -2.51 -3.14
C ILE A 17 -5.27 -3.84 -3.79
N GLY A 18 -6.22 -4.76 -4.00
CA GLY A 18 -6.00 -6.00 -4.75
C GLY A 18 -5.66 -5.78 -6.23
N THR A 19 -6.20 -4.71 -6.83
CA THR A 19 -5.90 -4.35 -8.22
C THR A 19 -4.53 -3.68 -8.35
N VAL A 20 -4.21 -2.73 -7.46
CA VAL A 20 -2.96 -1.95 -7.57
C VAL A 20 -1.77 -2.61 -6.88
N GLY A 21 -2.01 -3.54 -5.95
CA GLY A 21 -1.02 -4.21 -5.10
C GLY A 21 -0.37 -3.29 -4.06
N LYS A 22 -0.11 -2.04 -4.41
CA LYS A 22 0.50 -1.02 -3.55
C LYS A 22 0.05 0.39 -3.95
N SER A 23 -0.05 1.29 -2.97
CA SER A 23 -0.47 2.67 -3.21
C SER A 23 0.03 3.61 -2.13
N THR A 24 0.33 4.86 -2.50
CA THR A 24 0.46 5.95 -1.52
C THR A 24 -0.90 6.25 -0.89
N PHE A 25 -0.90 6.81 0.31
CA PHE A 25 -2.11 7.24 0.99
C PHE A 25 -2.74 8.43 0.28
N THR A 26 -1.93 9.31 -0.29
CA THR A 26 -2.40 10.36 -1.21
C THR A 26 -3.22 9.78 -2.37
N HIS A 27 -2.74 8.72 -3.03
CA HIS A 27 -3.49 8.05 -4.09
C HIS A 27 -4.71 7.28 -3.57
N LEU A 28 -4.62 6.61 -2.42
CA LEU A 28 -5.79 5.96 -1.80
C LEU A 28 -6.88 6.98 -1.50
N LYS A 29 -6.51 8.14 -0.97
CA LYS A 29 -7.45 9.24 -0.69
C LYS A 29 -8.10 9.74 -1.97
N ALA A 30 -7.32 10.01 -3.02
CA ALA A 30 -7.85 10.49 -4.30
C ALA A 30 -8.83 9.49 -4.95
N ASN A 31 -8.55 8.19 -4.86
CA ASN A 31 -9.32 7.16 -5.55
C ASN A 31 -10.50 6.61 -4.72
N LEU A 32 -10.40 6.57 -3.39
CA LEU A 32 -11.40 5.92 -2.55
C LEU A 32 -12.25 6.90 -1.74
N VAL A 33 -11.77 8.12 -1.49
CA VAL A 33 -12.52 9.09 -0.66
C VAL A 33 -13.37 10.00 -1.54
N GLY A 34 -14.64 10.18 -1.19
CA GLY A 34 -15.54 11.06 -1.93
C GLY A 34 -17.03 10.82 -1.65
N LYS A 35 -17.89 11.41 -2.48
CA LYS A 35 -19.33 11.18 -2.47
C LYS A 35 -19.71 10.32 -3.68
N GLY A 36 -20.65 9.40 -3.50
CA GLY A 36 -21.18 8.56 -4.58
C GLY A 36 -20.94 7.07 -4.38
N GLU A 37 -21.38 6.28 -5.34
CA GLU A 37 -21.17 4.84 -5.34
C GLU A 37 -19.69 4.50 -5.52
N GLY A 38 -19.17 3.59 -4.69
CA GLY A 38 -17.76 3.20 -4.74
C GLY A 38 -16.81 4.14 -3.97
N LYS A 39 -17.33 5.12 -3.22
CA LYS A 39 -16.54 6.00 -2.34
C LYS A 39 -16.81 5.72 -0.87
N MET A 40 -15.85 6.12 -0.03
CA MET A 40 -15.97 6.11 1.44
C MET A 40 -15.55 7.46 2.03
N ASP A 41 -15.86 7.69 3.31
CA ASP A 41 -15.31 8.85 4.01
C ASP A 41 -13.84 8.62 4.42
N LEU A 42 -13.13 9.71 4.74
CA LEU A 42 -11.71 9.66 5.09
C LEU A 42 -11.46 8.84 6.36
N THR A 43 -12.29 8.99 7.39
CA THR A 43 -12.17 8.26 8.65
C THR A 43 -12.32 6.75 8.44
N THR A 44 -13.22 6.36 7.55
CA THR A 44 -13.43 4.98 7.14
C THR A 44 -12.21 4.42 6.41
N LEU A 45 -11.57 5.20 5.52
CA LEU A 45 -10.30 4.78 4.89
C LEU A 45 -9.20 4.52 5.94
N TYR A 46 -9.03 5.43 6.92
CA TYR A 46 -8.09 5.21 8.03
C TYR A 46 -8.42 3.92 8.80
N ARG A 47 -9.69 3.70 9.15
CA ARG A 47 -10.14 2.47 9.84
C ARG A 47 -9.86 1.21 9.02
N MET A 48 -10.04 1.25 7.70
CA MET A 48 -9.73 0.10 6.85
C MET A 48 -8.24 -0.24 6.90
N ILE A 49 -7.36 0.77 6.79
CA ILE A 49 -5.92 0.54 6.90
C ILE A 49 -5.57 -0.10 8.25
N GLU A 50 -6.05 0.45 9.37
CA GLU A 50 -5.74 -0.11 10.69
C GLU A 50 -6.27 -1.54 10.87
N ILE A 51 -7.50 -1.82 10.41
CA ILE A 51 -8.08 -3.16 10.46
C ILE A 51 -7.24 -4.15 9.64
N PHE A 52 -6.91 -3.82 8.39
CA PHE A 52 -6.18 -4.74 7.51
C PHE A 52 -4.73 -4.94 7.98
N LYS A 53 -4.11 -3.89 8.52
CA LYS A 53 -2.77 -3.95 9.11
C LYS A 53 -2.75 -4.85 10.34
N SER A 54 -3.72 -4.69 11.26
CA SER A 54 -3.81 -5.55 12.45
C SER A 54 -4.10 -7.03 12.11
N GLN A 55 -4.67 -7.29 10.95
CA GLN A 55 -4.91 -8.64 10.42
C GLN A 55 -3.72 -9.20 9.63
N GLY A 56 -2.64 -8.43 9.44
CA GLY A 56 -1.48 -8.83 8.65
C GLY A 56 -1.75 -8.92 7.13
N LEU A 57 -2.85 -8.32 6.65
CA LEU A 57 -3.25 -8.35 5.25
C LEU A 57 -2.57 -7.26 4.42
N ILE A 58 -2.18 -6.17 5.07
CA ILE A 58 -1.41 -5.10 4.44
C ILE A 58 -0.20 -4.76 5.30
N HIS A 59 0.85 -4.30 4.64
CA HIS A 59 2.00 -3.68 5.27
C HIS A 59 1.98 -2.17 4.99
N GLU A 60 2.48 -1.39 5.93
CA GLU A 60 2.50 0.06 5.84
C GLU A 60 3.89 0.58 6.14
N VAL A 61 4.44 1.38 5.22
CA VAL A 61 5.72 2.08 5.38
C VAL A 61 5.47 3.58 5.37
N LYS A 62 6.20 4.32 6.21
CA LYS A 62 6.10 5.78 6.28
C LYS A 62 7.38 6.42 5.75
N TYR A 63 7.27 7.20 4.69
CA TYR A 63 8.39 7.88 4.04
C TYR A 63 8.15 9.38 3.88
N GLN A 64 9.02 10.23 4.45
CA GLN A 64 9.00 11.70 4.29
C GLN A 64 7.58 12.33 4.37
N ASN A 65 6.76 11.85 5.30
CA ASN A 65 5.36 12.23 5.56
C ASN A 65 4.29 11.61 4.64
N GLU A 66 4.66 10.79 3.67
CA GLU A 66 3.72 9.95 2.92
C GLU A 66 3.61 8.56 3.57
N ARG A 67 2.41 7.97 3.54
CA ARG A 67 2.18 6.58 3.98
C ARG A 67 2.02 5.73 2.73
N ILE A 68 2.72 4.61 2.64
CA ILE A 68 2.64 3.68 1.52
C ILE A 68 2.07 2.37 2.04
N VAL A 69 1.00 1.92 1.39
CA VAL A 69 0.29 0.69 1.74
C VAL A 69 0.62 -0.37 0.70
N PHE A 70 1.03 -1.54 1.18
CA PHE A 70 1.31 -2.73 0.37
C PHE A 70 0.33 -3.83 0.75
N LEU A 71 -0.22 -4.53 -0.23
CA LEU A 71 -0.88 -5.80 0.00
C LEU A 71 0.17 -6.85 0.37
N VAL A 72 -0.09 -7.63 1.41
CA VAL A 72 0.73 -8.81 1.74
C VAL A 72 0.27 -9.94 0.83
N THR A 73 1.19 -10.45 0.00
CA THR A 73 0.98 -11.57 -0.92
C THR A 73 1.91 -12.71 -0.55
N ASP A 74 1.72 -13.90 -1.12
CA ASP A 74 2.62 -15.04 -0.86
C ASP A 74 4.09 -14.73 -1.20
N ASP A 75 4.32 -13.86 -2.19
CA ASP A 75 5.64 -13.41 -2.63
C ASP A 75 6.27 -12.30 -1.76
N PHE A 76 5.52 -11.73 -0.81
CA PHE A 76 6.03 -10.66 0.07
C PHE A 76 5.65 -10.94 1.53
N ASN A 77 6.65 -11.30 2.32
CA ASN A 77 6.53 -11.49 3.75
C ASN A 77 7.31 -10.40 4.51
N PRO A 78 6.63 -9.45 5.17
CA PRO A 78 7.29 -8.34 5.85
C PRO A 78 8.18 -8.76 7.03
N ASN A 79 8.10 -10.02 7.49
CA ASN A 79 8.97 -10.56 8.54
C ASN A 79 10.21 -11.29 7.99
N ARG A 80 10.26 -11.54 6.68
CA ARG A 80 11.35 -12.28 6.02
C ARG A 80 12.01 -11.50 4.91
N ASP A 81 11.34 -10.48 4.39
CA ASP A 81 11.80 -9.70 3.26
C ASP A 81 12.08 -8.27 3.71
N SER A 82 13.25 -7.78 3.32
CA SER A 82 13.49 -6.36 3.17
C SER A 82 12.82 -5.84 1.91
N VAL A 83 12.34 -4.61 1.97
CA VAL A 83 11.68 -3.95 0.83
C VAL A 83 12.46 -2.71 0.41
N GLU A 84 12.88 -2.65 -0.83
CA GLU A 84 13.28 -1.39 -1.45
C GLU A 84 12.08 -0.78 -2.17
N ILE A 85 11.82 0.49 -1.93
CA ILE A 85 10.68 1.24 -2.46
C ILE A 85 11.22 2.41 -3.27
N SER A 86 10.91 2.44 -4.56
CA SER A 86 11.24 3.54 -5.45
C SER A 86 9.98 4.26 -5.91
N ILE A 87 9.93 5.60 -5.82
CA ILE A 87 8.76 6.41 -6.21
C ILE A 87 9.14 7.35 -7.36
N CYS A 88 8.48 7.25 -8.52
CA CYS A 88 8.60 8.25 -9.61
C CYS A 88 7.89 9.53 -9.16
N GLU A 89 8.63 10.63 -9.00
CA GLU A 89 8.04 11.94 -8.67
C GLU A 89 7.16 12.48 -9.81
N ASN A 90 7.46 12.09 -11.05
CA ASN A 90 6.75 12.57 -12.24
C ASN A 90 5.35 11.93 -12.42
N CYS A 91 5.21 10.61 -12.28
CA CYS A 91 3.91 9.93 -12.48
C CYS A 91 3.34 9.26 -11.22
N GLY A 92 4.08 9.26 -10.11
CA GLY A 92 3.66 8.60 -8.87
C GLY A 92 3.71 7.07 -8.91
N ASN A 93 4.29 6.46 -9.94
CA ASN A 93 4.53 5.01 -9.99
C ASN A 93 5.43 4.59 -8.84
N ILE A 94 5.09 3.46 -8.22
CA ILE A 94 5.85 2.85 -7.14
C ILE A 94 6.46 1.56 -7.68
N GLU A 95 7.75 1.43 -7.55
CA GLU A 95 8.51 0.22 -7.82
C GLU A 95 8.98 -0.37 -6.49
N THR A 96 9.01 -1.70 -6.43
CA THR A 96 9.43 -2.41 -5.23
C THR A 96 10.33 -3.57 -5.59
N ILE A 97 11.40 -3.74 -4.83
CA ILE A 97 12.26 -4.92 -4.86
C ILE A 97 12.16 -5.58 -3.49
N TYR A 98 11.93 -6.89 -3.49
CA TYR A 98 11.91 -7.70 -2.27
C TYR A 98 13.19 -8.52 -2.22
N GLU A 99 13.93 -8.41 -1.13
CA GLU A 99 15.15 -9.19 -0.89
C GLU A 99 15.08 -9.81 0.49
N PRO A 100 15.70 -10.98 0.74
CA PRO A 100 15.75 -11.57 2.06
C PRO A 100 16.26 -10.58 3.12
N LEU A 101 15.57 -10.53 4.25
CA LEU A 101 15.90 -9.66 5.36
C LEU A 101 17.30 -10.04 5.89
N PRO A 102 18.24 -9.09 6.01
CA PRO A 102 19.58 -9.41 6.48
C PRO A 102 19.56 -9.99 7.91
N PRO A 103 20.55 -10.83 8.28
CA PRO A 103 20.66 -11.36 9.63
C PRO A 103 20.63 -10.24 10.68
N ASN A 104 19.89 -10.47 11.78
CA ASN A 104 19.68 -9.54 12.91
C ASN A 104 18.75 -8.34 12.65
N PHE A 105 18.11 -8.26 11.49
CA PHE A 105 17.05 -7.27 11.24
C PHE A 105 15.68 -7.90 11.51
N THR A 106 14.78 -7.12 12.11
CA THR A 106 13.36 -7.48 12.29
C THR A 106 12.46 -6.85 11.22
N ALA A 107 12.93 -5.78 10.59
CA ALA A 107 12.38 -5.15 9.40
C ALA A 107 13.47 -4.28 8.74
N ARG A 108 13.43 -4.13 7.42
CA ARG A 108 14.30 -3.21 6.68
C ARG A 108 13.55 -2.67 5.47
N SER A 109 13.49 -1.34 5.36
CA SER A 109 13.03 -0.64 4.16
C SER A 109 14.13 0.28 3.63
N ILE A 110 14.35 0.26 2.32
CA ILE A 110 15.21 1.21 1.59
C ILE A 110 14.30 2.05 0.72
N GLU A 111 14.48 3.37 0.70
CA GLU A 111 13.51 4.28 0.09
C GLU A 111 14.23 5.25 -0.86
N ASN A 112 13.86 5.20 -2.14
CA ASN A 112 14.47 5.99 -3.21
C ASN A 112 13.40 6.86 -3.93
N ARG A 113 13.78 8.10 -4.25
CA ARG A 113 12.98 8.99 -5.10
C ARG A 113 13.61 9.12 -6.46
N LEU A 114 12.87 8.72 -7.48
CA LEU A 114 13.27 8.81 -8.87
C LEU A 114 12.62 10.06 -9.48
N LYS A 115 13.40 10.96 -10.07
CA LYS A 115 12.85 12.11 -10.79
C LYS A 115 11.89 11.68 -11.92
N SER A 116 12.24 10.57 -12.58
CA SER A 116 11.44 9.91 -13.61
C SER A 116 11.73 8.40 -13.56
N CYS A 117 10.77 7.56 -13.96
CA CYS A 117 10.94 6.10 -14.09
C CYS A 117 10.61 5.66 -15.52
N ASP A 118 10.84 4.39 -15.84
CA ASP A 118 10.61 3.86 -17.19
C ASP A 118 9.14 3.94 -17.61
N LYS A 119 8.19 3.89 -16.65
CA LYS A 119 6.76 4.12 -16.92
C LYS A 119 6.39 5.57 -17.15
N CYS A 120 7.28 6.51 -16.82
CA CYS A 120 7.08 7.93 -17.06
C CYS A 120 7.28 8.25 -18.58
N VAL A 121 7.79 7.30 -19.38
CA VAL A 121 7.85 7.34 -20.86
C VAL A 121 6.74 6.44 -21.42
N ILE A 122 5.54 6.99 -21.62
CA ILE A 122 4.54 6.35 -22.49
C ILE A 122 4.68 7.02 -23.86
N LEU A 123 5.07 6.24 -24.87
CA LEU A 123 5.01 6.59 -26.30
C LEU A 123 3.55 6.68 -26.77
#